data_AF-A0AAW0B9I3-F1
#
_entry.id   AF-A0AAW0B9I3-F1
#
_cell.length_a   1.000
_cell.length_b   1.000
_cell.length_c   1.000
_cell.angle_alpha   90.00
_cell.angle_beta   90.00
_cell.angle_gamma   90.00
#
_symmetry.space_group_name_H-M   'P 1'
#
loop_
_entity.id
_entity.type
_entity.pdbx_description
1 polymer ?
#
loop_
_entity_poly.entity_id
_entity_poly.type
_entity_poly.pdbx_seq_one_letter_code
_entity_poly.pdbx_strand_id
1 'polypeptide(L)'
;MPLGRVFSYFSFSIDLKYLELMNGAKSRAFIMQEPRRTRSGARFSPWDLFTTFDPARLSDLGFVVHQTSVSLEELLEAAEGDPDVDAQEGVSLGDAGDVSLPKLGCSSPATSLPRLSPPAASSRSPLAPLQPSQAPSPPTACQLSHAQQRKLDYNKTRRRKQRQKNAANPFNRVTTPAPAHLVMSAQQLPLNFDAGDIRTTKGGHWLGVRDQNPPKLKNQPESARWANLRLPEVGELVNDLKRVYVAWDARRPLLILDRHGRIIVVFIGGPDDPEWPSVAAEAGEAMRLAREEGIRTNAFADDAGLHRRGRFYSLQSGVSHGGGQPCPRNVDIPAAKQPLIDSLLGNKSVRRICGFQSSAFRTWAPKLFKDYVTDLRDLFEHDPSLRLNFTNSIFPSVTFNVGPQSATFEHLDDKNRALGWCAITSGGDFDPTKSAHLHLRELNALVEFPAAATAFIPSAVIHHGNTPLAPHETRYSITQYAAGGLFRYVQYKFRTAKKVLNEGGGNLKRSFDGVPGERHAAAISLFSKPEELLADHVACFGGKS
;
A
#
# COMPACT_ATOMS: atom_id res chain seq x y z
N MET A 1 33.11 -60.92 -7.37
CA MET A 1 32.88 -61.44 -8.75
C MET A 1 32.53 -62.92 -8.65
N PRO A 2 31.81 -63.54 -9.61
CA PRO A 2 31.30 -63.01 -10.90
C PRO A 2 29.74 -63.17 -11.03
N LEU A 3 28.99 -62.20 -11.58
CA LEU A 3 28.64 -61.86 -12.99
C LEU A 3 27.24 -62.38 -13.40
N GLY A 4 26.43 -61.46 -13.93
CA GLY A 4 25.15 -61.76 -14.59
C GLY A 4 24.23 -60.54 -14.76
N ARG A 5 24.58 -59.63 -15.68
CA ARG A 5 23.84 -58.41 -16.09
C ARG A 5 22.54 -58.73 -16.83
N VAL A 6 21.50 -57.90 -16.68
CA VAL A 6 20.78 -57.23 -17.79
C VAL A 6 20.17 -55.91 -17.28
N PHE A 7 20.56 -54.78 -17.91
CA PHE A 7 19.93 -53.46 -17.85
C PHE A 7 18.92 -53.36 -18.99
N SER A 8 17.77 -52.68 -18.80
CA SER A 8 16.96 -52.18 -19.91
C SER A 8 16.93 -50.65 -19.89
N TYR A 9 17.58 -50.06 -20.90
CA TYR A 9 17.36 -48.70 -21.36
C TYR A 9 16.38 -48.78 -22.53
N PHE A 10 15.33 -47.95 -22.54
CA PHE A 10 14.65 -47.59 -23.78
C PHE A 10 14.73 -46.07 -23.98
N SER A 11 15.49 -45.75 -25.02
CA SER A 11 15.59 -44.47 -25.72
C SER A 11 14.27 -44.20 -26.45
N PHE A 12 13.79 -42.95 -26.42
CA PHE A 12 12.88 -42.44 -27.44
C PHE A 12 13.50 -41.21 -28.09
N SER A 13 13.74 -41.35 -29.39
CA SER A 13 14.22 -40.35 -30.33
C SER A 13 13.31 -39.13 -30.38
N ILE A 14 13.94 -37.96 -30.41
CA ILE A 14 13.32 -36.70 -30.81
C ILE A 14 13.06 -36.77 -32.32
N ASP A 15 11.80 -36.72 -32.71
CA ASP A 15 11.38 -36.70 -34.11
C ASP A 15 11.56 -35.28 -34.69
N LEU A 16 12.61 -35.15 -35.52
CA LEU A 16 13.02 -33.94 -36.24
C LEU A 16 12.09 -33.71 -37.46
N LYS A 17 10.83 -33.37 -37.21
CA LYS A 17 9.90 -32.92 -38.27
C LYS A 17 8.91 -31.87 -37.76
N TYR A 18 9.41 -30.71 -37.34
CA TYR A 18 8.62 -29.47 -37.25
C TYR A 18 9.50 -28.22 -37.41
N LEU A 19 10.53 -28.31 -38.26
CA LEU A 19 11.55 -27.27 -38.47
C LEU A 19 11.64 -26.78 -39.92
N GLU A 20 10.52 -26.80 -40.65
CA GLU A 20 10.52 -26.42 -42.07
C GLU A 20 9.24 -25.69 -42.54
N LEU A 21 8.70 -24.78 -41.72
CA LEU A 21 7.55 -23.95 -42.13
C LEU A 21 7.55 -22.50 -41.65
N MET A 22 8.72 -21.93 -41.29
CA MET A 22 8.84 -20.48 -41.03
C MET A 22 10.19 -19.92 -41.49
N ASN A 23 10.60 -20.23 -42.73
CA ASN A 23 11.67 -19.50 -43.40
C ASN A 23 11.07 -18.69 -44.55
N GLY A 24 10.53 -17.52 -44.20
CA GLY A 24 9.85 -16.64 -45.13
C GLY A 24 9.54 -15.28 -44.51
N ALA A 25 10.49 -14.35 -44.67
CA ALA A 25 10.37 -12.90 -44.56
C ALA A 25 10.69 -12.22 -43.20
N LYS A 26 11.94 -11.73 -43.18
CA LYS A 26 12.44 -10.47 -42.58
C LYS A 26 12.79 -10.51 -41.09
N SER A 27 14.04 -10.90 -40.87
CA SER A 27 14.94 -10.35 -39.85
C SER A 27 14.70 -8.86 -39.60
N ARG A 28 13.96 -8.53 -38.54
CA ARG A 28 14.04 -7.23 -37.88
C ARG A 28 15.04 -7.36 -36.75
N ALA A 29 16.20 -6.74 -36.94
CA ALA A 29 17.14 -6.48 -35.85
C ALA A 29 16.37 -5.92 -34.65
N PHE A 30 16.57 -6.52 -33.48
CA PHE A 30 16.13 -5.96 -32.20
C PHE A 30 16.88 -4.65 -31.98
N ILE A 31 16.32 -3.55 -32.47
CA ILE A 31 16.69 -2.23 -32.00
C ILE A 31 16.05 -2.11 -30.62
N MET A 32 16.87 -2.18 -29.56
CA MET A 32 16.51 -1.56 -28.28
C MET A 32 16.09 -0.13 -28.60
N GLN A 33 14.79 0.16 -28.63
CA GLN A 33 14.34 1.54 -28.74
C GLN A 33 14.75 2.23 -27.45
N GLU A 34 15.67 3.19 -27.55
CA GLU A 34 15.97 4.08 -26.44
C GLU A 34 14.67 4.73 -25.93
N PRO A 35 14.55 4.97 -24.61
CA PRO A 35 13.40 5.65 -24.05
C PRO A 35 13.23 7.02 -24.71
N ARG A 36 12.03 7.28 -25.24
CA ARG A 36 11.71 8.54 -25.93
C ARG A 36 11.92 9.72 -24.97
N ARG A 37 12.91 10.55 -25.27
CA ARG A 37 13.19 11.82 -24.55
C ARG A 37 12.22 12.91 -25.00
N THR A 38 11.72 13.71 -24.07
CA THR A 38 11.09 14.99 -24.44
C THR A 38 12.15 15.97 -24.96
N ARG A 39 11.73 17.02 -25.69
CA ARG A 39 12.63 18.14 -26.05
C ARG A 39 13.25 18.87 -24.85
N SER A 40 12.80 18.59 -23.62
CA SER A 40 13.35 19.14 -22.37
C SER A 40 14.24 18.16 -21.60
N GLY A 41 14.55 16.98 -22.15
CA GLY A 41 15.44 15.99 -21.53
C GLY A 41 14.80 15.11 -20.43
N ALA A 42 13.50 15.24 -20.17
CA ALA A 42 12.81 14.42 -19.17
C ALA A 42 12.48 13.02 -19.73
N ARG A 43 12.70 11.97 -18.92
CA ARG A 43 12.24 10.59 -19.18
C ARG A 43 10.91 10.37 -18.46
N PHE A 44 9.95 9.75 -19.14
CA PHE A 44 8.68 9.33 -18.53
C PHE A 44 8.82 7.91 -17.97
N SER A 45 8.32 7.71 -16.76
CA SER A 45 7.99 6.37 -16.25
C SER A 45 6.70 5.89 -16.94
N PRO A 46 6.56 4.61 -17.31
CA PRO A 46 5.28 4.05 -17.76
C PRO A 46 4.18 4.17 -16.70
N TRP A 47 4.55 4.48 -15.45
CA TRP A 47 3.66 4.68 -14.31
C TRP A 47 3.16 6.11 -14.15
N ASP A 48 3.53 7.02 -15.05
CA ASP A 48 3.14 8.43 -14.98
C ASP A 48 2.78 8.98 -16.37
N LEU A 49 1.67 8.52 -16.95
CA LEU A 49 1.18 9.01 -18.25
C LEU A 49 -0.34 9.31 -18.22
N PHE A 50 -0.67 10.59 -18.42
CA PHE A 50 -2.02 11.15 -18.48
C PHE A 50 -2.48 11.31 -19.94
N THR A 51 -3.67 10.82 -20.29
CA THR A 51 -4.38 11.25 -21.51
C THR A 51 -5.88 11.46 -21.23
N THR A 52 -6.47 12.42 -21.94
CA THR A 52 -7.82 12.98 -21.72
C THR A 52 -8.90 12.20 -22.47
N PHE A 53 -10.04 11.93 -21.81
CA PHE A 53 -11.26 11.41 -22.45
C PHE A 53 -12.37 12.49 -22.52
N ASP A 54 -13.21 12.40 -23.55
CA ASP A 54 -14.28 13.34 -23.92
C ASP A 54 -15.64 12.89 -23.31
N PRO A 55 -16.32 13.73 -22.50
CA PRO A 55 -17.53 13.33 -21.75
C PRO A 55 -18.83 13.13 -22.57
N ALA A 56 -18.84 13.34 -23.90
CA ALA A 56 -20.08 13.49 -24.66
C ALA A 56 -20.79 12.17 -25.11
N ARG A 57 -20.55 10.99 -24.51
CA ARG A 57 -21.12 9.71 -25.00
C ARG A 57 -21.61 8.74 -23.92
N LEU A 58 -22.44 9.19 -22.98
CA LEU A 58 -23.05 8.31 -21.96
C LEU A 58 -24.55 8.57 -21.75
N SER A 59 -25.30 8.70 -22.85
CA SER A 59 -26.76 8.54 -22.81
C SER A 59 -27.10 7.35 -23.69
N ASP A 60 -27.22 6.18 -23.06
CA ASP A 60 -28.11 5.08 -23.45
C ASP A 60 -27.64 3.80 -22.76
N LEU A 61 -28.41 3.32 -21.78
CA LEU A 61 -28.65 1.91 -21.45
C LEU A 61 -29.44 1.83 -20.13
N GLY A 62 -30.71 1.44 -20.23
CA GLY A 62 -31.60 1.17 -19.10
C GLY A 62 -31.96 -0.31 -18.94
N PHE A 63 -32.69 -0.59 -17.85
CA PHE A 63 -33.41 -1.84 -17.47
C PHE A 63 -32.53 -2.99 -16.91
N VAL A 64 -32.95 -3.91 -16.00
CA VAL A 64 -34.25 -4.39 -15.46
C VAL A 64 -34.06 -4.87 -13.99
N VAL A 65 -35.09 -4.80 -13.13
CA VAL A 65 -35.13 -5.42 -11.78
C VAL A 65 -35.94 -6.73 -11.84
N HIS A 66 -35.43 -7.82 -11.25
CA HIS A 66 -36.19 -9.05 -11.00
C HIS A 66 -36.41 -9.28 -9.50
N GLN A 67 -37.65 -9.59 -9.14
CA GLN A 67 -38.09 -9.99 -7.79
C GLN A 67 -38.02 -11.50 -7.64
N THR A 68 -37.58 -11.99 -6.47
CA THR A 68 -37.83 -13.36 -6.02
C THR A 68 -38.19 -13.38 -4.54
N SER A 69 -39.26 -14.10 -4.21
CA SER A 69 -39.80 -14.33 -2.87
C SER A 69 -39.16 -15.55 -2.22
N VAL A 70 -38.81 -15.48 -0.94
CA VAL A 70 -38.28 -16.60 -0.15
C VAL A 70 -39.08 -16.74 1.15
N SER A 71 -39.31 -17.99 1.58
CA SER A 71 -40.30 -18.41 2.57
C SER A 71 -39.94 -18.12 4.03
N LEU A 72 -40.99 -17.99 4.84
CA LEU A 72 -41.02 -17.51 6.23
C LEU A 72 -40.20 -18.33 7.24
N GLU A 73 -39.83 -19.57 6.91
CA GLU A 73 -39.08 -20.47 7.80
C GLU A 73 -37.58 -20.13 7.82
N GLU A 74 -37.01 -19.58 6.73
CA GLU A 74 -35.63 -19.08 6.71
C GLU A 74 -35.45 -17.75 7.48
N LEU A 75 -36.55 -17.05 7.78
CA LEU A 75 -36.54 -15.78 8.52
C LEU A 75 -36.33 -15.96 10.03
N LEU A 76 -36.59 -17.16 10.57
CA LEU A 76 -36.57 -17.43 12.01
C LEU A 76 -35.20 -17.91 12.51
N GLU A 77 -34.44 -18.65 11.71
CA GLU A 77 -33.07 -19.09 12.09
C GLU A 77 -32.06 -17.94 12.12
N ALA A 78 -32.31 -16.85 11.38
CA ALA A 78 -31.46 -15.65 11.35
C ALA A 78 -31.61 -14.72 12.58
N ALA A 79 -32.51 -15.03 13.52
CA ALA A 79 -32.78 -14.21 14.70
C ALA A 79 -31.99 -14.62 15.95
N GLU A 80 -31.42 -15.82 15.99
CA GLU A 80 -30.74 -16.33 17.18
C GLU A 80 -29.23 -16.13 17.11
N GLY A 81 -28.74 -15.13 17.88
CA GLY A 81 -27.35 -15.05 18.31
C GLY A 81 -26.41 -14.25 17.40
N ASP A 82 -26.67 -12.94 17.26
CA ASP A 82 -25.71 -11.99 16.69
C ASP A 82 -24.85 -11.35 17.81
N PRO A 83 -23.54 -11.65 17.92
CA PRO A 83 -22.65 -11.03 18.89
C PRO A 83 -22.18 -9.62 18.48
N ASP A 84 -22.70 -9.02 17.41
CA ASP A 84 -22.37 -7.66 16.92
C ASP A 84 -22.88 -6.49 17.80
N VAL A 85 -23.09 -6.72 19.10
CA VAL A 85 -23.35 -5.60 20.01
C VAL A 85 -22.01 -4.94 20.35
N ASP A 86 -21.76 -3.79 19.71
CA ASP A 86 -20.61 -2.91 19.93
C ASP A 86 -20.31 -2.77 21.44
N ALA A 87 -19.36 -3.57 21.94
CA ALA A 87 -18.91 -3.49 23.32
C ALA A 87 -18.17 -2.16 23.51
N GLN A 88 -18.73 -1.31 24.38
CA GLN A 88 -18.10 -0.08 24.83
C GLN A 88 -16.93 -0.42 25.74
N GLU A 89 -15.71 -0.06 25.33
CA GLU A 89 -14.64 0.24 26.28
C GLU A 89 -14.15 1.66 25.98
N GLY A 90 -14.72 2.61 26.73
CA GLY A 90 -14.17 3.95 26.89
C GLY A 90 -13.21 3.93 28.07
N VAL A 91 -12.01 4.47 27.90
CA VAL A 91 -11.11 4.76 29.02
C VAL A 91 -11.23 6.24 29.34
N SER A 92 -11.86 6.54 30.48
CA SER A 92 -11.87 7.86 31.10
C SER A 92 -10.55 8.08 31.83
N LEU A 93 -10.00 9.28 31.67
CA LEU A 93 -8.89 9.81 32.45
C LEU A 93 -9.31 10.01 33.92
N GLY A 94 -8.41 9.70 34.84
CA GLY A 94 -8.60 9.87 36.28
C GLY A 94 -7.28 10.20 36.98
N ASP A 95 -7.11 11.49 37.19
CA ASP A 95 -6.47 12.25 38.29
C ASP A 95 -5.12 11.89 38.94
N ALA A 96 -4.45 12.97 39.31
CA ALA A 96 -3.10 13.09 39.82
C ALA A 96 -2.93 12.54 41.25
N GLY A 97 -1.78 11.89 41.47
CA GLY A 97 -1.27 11.53 42.79
C GLY A 97 0.22 11.82 42.85
N ASP A 98 0.55 12.94 43.51
CA ASP A 98 1.88 13.44 43.83
C ASP A 98 2.66 12.43 44.70
N VAL A 99 3.84 11.99 44.24
CA VAL A 99 4.86 11.37 45.10
C VAL A 99 6.25 11.83 44.67
N SER A 100 6.91 12.50 45.60
CA SER A 100 8.23 13.11 45.47
C SER A 100 9.40 12.14 45.75
N LEU A 101 10.59 12.55 45.25
CA LEU A 101 12.00 12.22 45.62
C LEU A 101 12.74 11.15 44.77
N PRO A 102 14.11 11.18 44.68
CA PRO A 102 15.07 12.27 44.86
C PRO A 102 16.09 12.43 43.70
N LYS A 103 16.76 13.58 43.70
CA LYS A 103 17.86 13.99 42.80
C LYS A 103 19.10 13.11 42.97
N LEU A 104 19.68 12.67 41.85
CA LEU A 104 21.09 12.25 41.76
C LEU A 104 21.78 13.12 40.72
N GLY A 105 22.75 13.90 41.18
CA GLY A 105 23.63 14.67 40.32
C GLY A 105 24.75 13.79 39.77
N CYS A 106 25.21 14.12 38.57
CA CYS A 106 26.60 13.90 38.22
C CYS A 106 27.09 14.97 37.22
N SER A 107 28.20 15.55 37.64
CA SER A 107 29.05 16.55 37.02
C SER A 107 29.64 16.12 35.68
N SER A 108 29.68 17.05 34.72
CA SER A 108 30.58 17.01 33.57
C SER A 108 31.66 18.09 33.73
N PRO A 109 32.95 17.81 33.46
CA PRO A 109 33.92 18.86 33.22
C PRO A 109 33.98 19.19 31.72
N ALA A 110 33.73 20.45 31.41
CA ALA A 110 33.98 21.05 30.11
C ALA A 110 35.49 21.38 29.99
N THR A 111 36.08 21.11 28.84
CA THR A 111 37.38 21.69 28.48
C THR A 111 37.30 22.20 27.05
N SER A 112 37.38 23.52 26.95
CA SER A 112 37.38 24.34 25.74
C SER A 112 38.76 24.35 25.07
N LEU A 113 38.80 24.30 23.73
CA LEU A 113 39.95 24.75 22.95
C LEU A 113 39.51 25.48 21.65
N PRO A 114 40.37 26.33 21.05
CA PRO A 114 39.95 27.62 20.50
C PRO A 114 39.88 27.71 18.97
N ARG A 115 39.20 28.78 18.57
CA ARG A 115 38.89 29.27 17.22
C ARG A 115 40.16 29.79 16.50
N LEU A 116 40.42 29.30 15.29
CA LEU A 116 41.47 29.82 14.40
C LEU A 116 40.85 30.68 13.29
N SER A 117 41.41 31.88 13.12
CA SER A 117 41.11 32.83 12.04
C SER A 117 41.94 32.53 10.78
N PRO A 118 41.46 32.85 9.56
CA PRO A 118 42.20 32.61 8.33
C PRO A 118 43.18 33.74 8.00
N PRO A 119 44.34 33.46 7.37
CA PRO A 119 45.24 34.50 6.88
C PRO A 119 44.94 34.90 5.42
N ALA A 120 45.44 36.09 5.12
CA ALA A 120 45.13 36.95 3.99
C ALA A 120 45.75 36.54 2.64
N ALA A 121 45.21 37.18 1.60
CA ALA A 121 45.57 37.09 0.19
C ALA A 121 47.01 37.52 -0.12
N SER A 122 47.63 36.85 -1.10
CA SER A 122 48.85 37.32 -1.77
C SER A 122 48.58 37.56 -3.26
N SER A 123 49.17 38.64 -3.73
CA SER A 123 49.08 39.24 -5.06
C SER A 123 49.93 38.50 -6.10
N ARG A 124 49.42 38.38 -7.33
CA ARG A 124 50.24 38.18 -8.54
C ARG A 124 49.70 39.01 -9.72
N SER A 125 50.65 39.61 -10.42
CA SER A 125 50.55 40.59 -11.51
C SER A 125 49.96 40.01 -12.82
N PRO A 126 49.54 40.87 -13.78
CA PRO A 126 48.69 40.50 -14.91
C PRO A 126 49.46 39.97 -16.13
N LEU A 127 48.94 38.90 -16.74
CA LEU A 127 49.35 38.37 -18.05
C LEU A 127 48.48 38.97 -19.18
N ALA A 128 49.10 39.14 -20.35
CA ALA A 128 48.62 39.84 -21.54
C ALA A 128 47.32 39.25 -22.16
N PRO A 129 46.58 40.03 -22.98
CA PRO A 129 45.31 39.59 -23.56
C PRO A 129 45.52 38.65 -24.75
N LEU A 130 45.02 37.42 -24.65
CA LEU A 130 44.84 36.51 -25.78
C LEU A 130 43.53 36.84 -26.50
N GLN A 131 43.58 36.88 -27.83
CA GLN A 131 42.45 37.14 -28.73
C GLN A 131 41.33 36.08 -28.58
N PRO A 132 40.05 36.44 -28.77
CA PRO A 132 38.95 35.50 -28.68
C PRO A 132 38.86 34.63 -29.95
N SER A 133 39.02 33.32 -29.76
CA SER A 133 38.61 32.28 -30.71
C SER A 133 37.10 32.34 -30.90
N GLN A 134 36.64 32.47 -32.15
CA GLN A 134 35.23 32.41 -32.52
C GLN A 134 34.64 31.03 -32.17
N ALA A 135 33.61 31.00 -31.34
CA ALA A 135 32.77 29.83 -31.15
C ALA A 135 31.73 29.75 -32.29
N PRO A 136 31.41 28.55 -32.82
CA PRO A 136 30.35 28.40 -33.81
C PRO A 136 28.98 28.75 -33.21
N SER A 137 28.20 29.51 -33.95
CA SER A 137 26.87 30.00 -33.56
C SER A 137 25.90 28.83 -33.29
N PRO A 138 24.98 28.93 -32.31
CA PRO A 138 23.96 27.91 -32.09
C PRO A 138 22.97 27.89 -33.27
N PRO A 139 22.39 26.73 -33.61
CA PRO A 139 21.39 26.65 -34.67
C PRO A 139 20.19 27.51 -34.30
N THR A 140 19.74 28.31 -35.27
CA THR A 140 18.61 29.23 -35.17
C THR A 140 17.38 28.47 -34.65
N ALA A 141 16.95 28.79 -33.43
CA ALA A 141 15.69 28.28 -32.91
C ALA A 141 14.57 28.78 -33.83
N CYS A 142 13.87 27.85 -34.49
CA CYS A 142 12.70 28.14 -35.31
C CYS A 142 11.68 28.92 -34.46
N GLN A 143 11.54 30.22 -34.72
CA GLN A 143 10.61 31.08 -33.99
C GLN A 143 9.19 30.63 -34.33
N LEU A 144 8.44 30.23 -33.31
CA LEU A 144 7.03 29.86 -33.45
C LEU A 144 6.23 31.11 -33.83
N SER A 145 5.26 30.95 -34.73
CA SER A 145 4.38 32.07 -35.08
C SER A 145 3.58 32.52 -33.86
N HIS A 146 3.19 33.80 -33.82
CA HIS A 146 2.35 34.36 -32.74
C HIS A 146 1.09 33.52 -32.46
N ALA A 147 0.50 32.91 -33.50
CA ALA A 147 -0.65 32.01 -33.36
C ALA A 147 -0.29 30.67 -32.69
N GLN A 148 0.87 30.10 -33.01
CA GLN A 148 1.38 28.88 -32.36
C GLN A 148 1.71 29.13 -30.88
N GLN A 149 2.31 30.29 -30.57
CA GLN A 149 2.62 30.68 -29.19
C GLN A 149 1.34 30.84 -28.35
N ARG A 150 0.32 31.55 -28.87
CA ARG A 150 -0.98 31.70 -28.19
C ARG A 150 -1.69 30.36 -27.97
N LYS A 151 -1.62 29.42 -28.92
CA LYS A 151 -2.19 28.07 -28.76
C LYS A 151 -1.46 27.27 -27.68
N LEU A 152 -0.14 27.39 -27.57
CA LEU A 152 0.64 26.76 -26.51
C LEU A 152 0.32 27.35 -25.13
N ASP A 153 0.23 28.67 -25.02
CA ASP A 153 -0.09 29.34 -23.74
C ASP A 153 -1.52 29.06 -23.29
N TYR A 154 -2.47 29.01 -24.22
CA TYR A 154 -3.84 28.56 -23.94
C TYR A 154 -3.86 27.11 -23.44
N ASN A 155 -3.16 26.19 -24.13
CA ASN A 155 -3.08 24.79 -23.72
C ASN A 155 -2.37 24.63 -22.36
N LYS A 156 -1.33 25.42 -22.09
CA LYS A 156 -0.60 25.43 -20.81
C LYS A 156 -1.48 25.93 -19.67
N THR A 157 -2.22 27.01 -19.90
CA THR A 157 -3.17 27.58 -18.94
C THR A 157 -4.34 26.64 -18.68
N ARG A 158 -4.89 26.01 -19.72
CA ARG A 158 -5.94 24.99 -19.61
C ARG A 158 -5.46 23.78 -18.83
N ARG A 159 -4.26 23.27 -19.14
CA ARG A 159 -3.62 22.18 -18.38
C ARG A 159 -3.38 22.56 -16.92
N ARG A 160 -2.98 23.81 -16.63
CA ARG A 160 -2.81 24.31 -15.26
C ARG A 160 -4.14 24.36 -14.49
N LYS A 161 -5.20 24.92 -15.08
CA LYS A 161 -6.54 24.94 -14.49
C LYS A 161 -7.11 23.53 -14.28
N GLN A 162 -6.90 22.62 -15.23
CA GLN A 162 -7.31 21.22 -15.09
C GLN A 162 -6.50 20.47 -14.03
N ARG A 163 -5.18 20.71 -13.95
CA ARG A 163 -4.32 20.18 -12.87
C ARG A 163 -4.76 20.68 -11.50
N GLN A 164 -5.19 21.93 -11.38
CA GLN A 164 -5.74 22.47 -10.13
C GLN A 164 -7.06 21.79 -9.75
N LYS A 165 -7.95 21.54 -10.72
CA LYS A 165 -9.20 20.77 -10.48
C LYS A 165 -8.93 19.30 -10.12
N ASN A 166 -8.01 18.63 -10.81
CA ASN A 166 -7.64 17.23 -10.54
C ASN A 166 -6.74 17.06 -9.30
N ALA A 167 -6.09 18.14 -8.84
CA ALA A 167 -5.30 18.15 -7.61
C ALA A 167 -6.19 18.19 -6.36
N ALA A 168 -7.42 18.67 -6.47
CA ALA A 168 -8.35 18.82 -5.35
C ALA A 168 -8.96 17.48 -4.88
N ASN A 169 -8.99 16.44 -5.72
CA ASN A 169 -9.61 15.18 -5.37
C ASN A 169 -8.87 13.98 -6.01
N PRO A 170 -8.26 13.06 -5.22
CA PRO A 170 -7.61 11.85 -5.77
C PRO A 170 -8.59 10.96 -6.55
N PHE A 171 -9.88 10.98 -6.19
CA PHE A 171 -10.94 10.16 -6.80
C PHE A 171 -11.24 10.56 -8.26
N ASN A 172 -10.78 11.74 -8.70
CA ASN A 172 -10.98 12.25 -10.07
C ASN A 172 -9.75 12.09 -10.98
N ARG A 173 -8.68 11.42 -10.53
CA ARG A 173 -7.45 11.27 -11.33
C ARG A 173 -7.54 10.07 -12.28
N VAL A 174 -7.42 10.34 -13.58
CA VAL A 174 -7.27 9.32 -14.62
C VAL A 174 -5.77 9.03 -14.82
N THR A 175 -5.34 7.82 -14.46
CA THR A 175 -4.04 7.24 -14.84
C THR A 175 -4.28 6.21 -15.95
N THR A 176 -3.30 6.04 -16.84
CA THR A 176 -3.37 5.05 -17.91
C THR A 176 -3.23 3.62 -17.35
N PRO A 177 -3.79 2.61 -18.03
CA PRO A 177 -3.59 1.20 -17.66
C PRO A 177 -2.09 0.86 -17.63
N ALA A 178 -1.70 -0.11 -16.80
CA ALA A 178 -0.34 -0.62 -16.88
C ALA A 178 -0.08 -1.22 -18.26
N PRO A 179 1.10 -0.97 -18.85
CA PRO A 179 1.38 -1.50 -20.16
C PRO A 179 1.44 -3.03 -20.10
N ALA A 180 0.79 -3.69 -21.06
CA ALA A 180 0.55 -5.15 -21.08
C ALA A 180 1.81 -6.01 -20.83
N HIS A 181 3.00 -5.52 -21.21
CA HIS A 181 4.27 -6.21 -20.97
C HIS A 181 4.60 -6.43 -19.48
N LEU A 182 4.15 -5.55 -18.57
CA LEU A 182 4.38 -5.69 -17.14
C LEU A 182 3.54 -6.81 -16.53
N VAL A 183 2.33 -7.01 -17.07
CA VAL A 183 1.44 -8.11 -16.69
C VAL A 183 2.01 -9.45 -17.18
N MET A 184 2.48 -9.48 -18.44
CA MET A 184 3.05 -10.68 -19.05
C MET A 184 4.39 -11.14 -18.44
N SER A 185 5.12 -10.24 -17.76
CA SER A 185 6.43 -10.54 -17.18
C SER A 185 6.40 -10.81 -15.68
N ALA A 186 5.24 -10.71 -15.03
CA ALA A 186 5.10 -10.97 -13.61
C ALA A 186 5.33 -12.47 -13.28
N GLN A 187 6.07 -12.72 -12.20
CA GLN A 187 6.19 -14.05 -11.61
C GLN A 187 4.86 -14.41 -10.96
N GLN A 188 4.39 -15.64 -11.17
CA GLN A 188 3.14 -16.12 -10.59
C GLN A 188 3.42 -17.26 -9.62
N LEU A 189 2.79 -17.20 -8.45
CA LEU A 189 2.77 -18.25 -7.44
C LEU A 189 1.31 -18.70 -7.25
N PRO A 190 0.84 -19.67 -8.06
CA PRO A 190 -0.49 -20.26 -7.88
C PRO A 190 -0.51 -21.14 -6.63
N LEU A 191 -1.52 -20.98 -5.80
CA LEU A 191 -1.71 -21.72 -4.56
C LEU A 191 -3.00 -22.55 -4.62
N ASN A 192 -2.99 -23.70 -3.94
CA ASN A 192 -4.18 -24.52 -3.74
C ASN A 192 -5.06 -23.99 -2.60
N PHE A 193 -5.41 -22.70 -2.66
CA PHE A 193 -6.17 -21.94 -1.67
C PHE A 193 -7.42 -21.36 -2.36
N ASP A 194 -8.57 -21.30 -1.69
CA ASP A 194 -9.73 -20.57 -2.21
C ASP A 194 -9.92 -19.26 -1.43
N ALA A 195 -9.84 -18.11 -2.10
CA ALA A 195 -10.18 -16.86 -1.44
C ALA A 195 -11.65 -16.78 -0.99
N GLY A 196 -12.55 -17.57 -1.60
CA GLY A 196 -13.96 -17.66 -1.17
C GLY A 196 -14.15 -18.35 0.18
N ASP A 197 -13.16 -19.10 0.66
CA ASP A 197 -13.20 -19.74 1.99
C ASP A 197 -12.70 -18.80 3.11
N ILE A 198 -12.27 -17.58 2.76
CA ILE A 198 -11.75 -16.61 3.72
C ILE A 198 -12.84 -16.20 4.71
N ARG A 199 -12.54 -16.36 6.00
CA ARG A 199 -13.48 -15.97 7.06
C ARG A 199 -13.49 -14.45 7.26
N THR A 200 -14.69 -13.89 7.28
CA THR A 200 -14.97 -12.49 7.63
C THR A 200 -16.07 -12.43 8.69
N THR A 201 -16.32 -11.26 9.29
CA THR A 201 -17.38 -11.14 10.31
C THR A 201 -18.75 -11.49 9.74
N LYS A 202 -19.59 -12.15 10.56
CA LYS A 202 -21.03 -12.26 10.30
C LYS A 202 -21.61 -10.83 10.24
N GLY A 203 -22.66 -10.59 9.45
CA GLY A 203 -23.23 -9.24 9.30
C GLY A 203 -22.52 -8.38 8.23
N GLY A 204 -22.56 -8.84 6.98
CA GLY A 204 -22.17 -8.03 5.83
C GLY A 204 -20.67 -8.02 5.50
N HIS A 205 -19.85 -8.91 6.04
CA HIS A 205 -18.51 -9.24 5.54
C HIS A 205 -17.53 -8.05 5.36
N TRP A 206 -17.71 -6.97 6.13
CA TRP A 206 -16.92 -5.74 6.01
C TRP A 206 -15.56 -5.81 6.69
N LEU A 207 -15.48 -6.61 7.74
CA LEU A 207 -14.36 -6.67 8.69
C LEU A 207 -13.78 -8.08 8.77
N GLY A 208 -12.53 -8.16 9.18
CA GLY A 208 -11.88 -9.41 9.52
C GLY A 208 -12.44 -10.01 10.80
N VAL A 209 -12.37 -11.34 10.93
CA VAL A 209 -12.68 -11.99 12.20
C VAL A 209 -11.54 -11.73 13.17
N ARG A 210 -11.84 -11.08 14.29
CA ARG A 210 -10.85 -10.86 15.35
C ARG A 210 -10.35 -12.19 15.89
N ASP A 211 -9.04 -12.29 16.10
CA ASP A 211 -8.46 -13.42 16.83
C ASP A 211 -9.14 -13.59 18.19
N GLN A 212 -9.73 -14.76 18.40
CA GLN A 212 -10.35 -15.10 19.67
C GLN A 212 -9.25 -15.43 20.67
N ASN A 213 -9.13 -14.58 21.71
CA ASN A 213 -8.21 -14.67 22.86
C ASN A 213 -6.81 -14.05 22.72
N PRO A 214 -6.66 -12.72 22.74
CA PRO A 214 -5.55 -12.16 23.48
C PRO A 214 -5.73 -12.52 24.97
N PRO A 215 -4.67 -12.90 25.72
CA PRO A 215 -4.79 -13.19 27.14
C PRO A 215 -5.48 -12.03 27.86
N LYS A 216 -6.63 -12.28 28.48
CA LYS A 216 -7.29 -11.32 29.38
C LYS A 216 -6.47 -11.24 30.68
N LEU A 217 -5.33 -10.56 30.62
CA LEU A 217 -4.59 -10.18 31.83
C LEU A 217 -5.38 -9.05 32.49
N LYS A 218 -6.23 -9.40 33.46
CA LYS A 218 -6.83 -8.42 34.37
C LYS A 218 -5.69 -7.76 35.17
N ASN A 219 -5.72 -6.44 35.28
CA ASN A 219 -4.81 -5.63 36.12
C ASN A 219 -3.33 -5.58 35.70
N GLN A 220 -3.00 -5.81 34.43
CA GLN A 220 -1.64 -5.53 33.91
C GLN A 220 -1.68 -4.50 32.77
N PRO A 221 -0.62 -3.68 32.61
CA PRO A 221 -0.52 -2.77 31.47
C PRO A 221 -0.57 -3.56 30.16
N GLU A 222 -1.14 -2.98 29.11
CA GLU A 222 -1.33 -3.64 27.81
C GLU A 222 -0.02 -4.21 27.25
N SER A 223 1.11 -3.55 27.51
CA SER A 223 2.46 -3.99 27.15
C SER A 223 2.84 -5.36 27.72
N ALA A 224 2.36 -5.72 28.91
CA ALA A 224 2.62 -7.03 29.53
C ALA A 224 1.97 -8.20 28.74
N ARG A 225 0.89 -7.93 27.98
CA ARG A 225 0.25 -8.92 27.10
C ARG A 225 1.17 -9.37 25.97
N TRP A 226 2.06 -8.48 25.54
CA TRP A 226 2.92 -8.67 24.36
C TRP A 226 4.38 -8.92 24.73
N ALA A 227 4.73 -8.82 26.02
CA ALA A 227 6.10 -8.94 26.51
C ALA A 227 6.74 -10.30 26.16
N ASN A 228 5.95 -11.37 26.13
CA ASN A 228 6.41 -12.73 25.85
C ASN A 228 6.28 -13.14 24.38
N LEU A 229 5.70 -12.30 23.51
CA LEU A 229 5.69 -12.60 22.08
C LEU A 229 7.11 -12.43 21.51
N ARG A 230 7.54 -13.44 20.76
CA ARG A 230 8.76 -13.40 19.96
C ARG A 230 8.41 -13.45 18.48
N LEU A 231 9.30 -12.89 17.68
CA LEU A 231 9.24 -12.99 16.23
C LEU A 231 9.74 -14.39 15.81
N PRO A 232 9.03 -15.09 14.92
CA PRO A 232 9.48 -16.40 14.43
C PRO A 232 10.66 -16.24 13.47
N GLU A 233 11.65 -17.12 13.58
CA GLU A 233 12.79 -17.10 12.67
C GLU A 233 12.46 -17.75 11.32
N VAL A 234 13.27 -17.46 10.29
CA VAL A 234 13.12 -18.05 8.95
C VAL A 234 13.17 -19.57 9.03
N GLY A 235 14.12 -20.12 9.81
CA GLY A 235 14.28 -21.56 9.98
C GLY A 235 13.04 -22.22 10.60
N GLU A 236 12.43 -21.61 11.61
CA GLU A 236 11.20 -22.11 12.24
C GLU A 236 10.03 -22.11 11.25
N LEU A 237 9.85 -21.01 10.51
CA LEU A 237 8.77 -20.90 9.54
C LEU A 237 8.90 -21.94 8.42
N VAL A 238 10.11 -22.13 7.88
CA VAL A 238 10.34 -23.06 6.76
C VAL A 238 10.39 -24.51 7.23
N ASN A 239 11.17 -24.80 8.28
CA ASN A 239 11.44 -26.17 8.69
C ASN A 239 10.34 -26.75 9.59
N ASP A 240 9.78 -25.96 10.50
CA ASP A 240 8.83 -26.45 11.50
C ASP A 240 7.39 -26.24 11.01
N LEU A 241 7.09 -25.03 10.52
CA LEU A 241 5.75 -24.65 10.06
C LEU A 241 5.53 -24.88 8.56
N LYS A 242 6.53 -25.42 7.84
CA LYS A 242 6.46 -25.80 6.42
C LYS A 242 5.94 -24.69 5.51
N ARG A 243 6.29 -23.43 5.82
CA ARG A 243 6.00 -22.28 4.94
C ARG A 243 6.75 -22.45 3.62
N VAL A 244 6.06 -22.14 2.51
CA VAL A 244 6.67 -22.05 1.19
C VAL A 244 7.55 -20.81 1.16
N TYR A 245 8.87 -21.02 1.11
CA TYR A 245 9.84 -19.96 0.96
C TYR A 245 9.86 -19.44 -0.48
N VAL A 246 9.78 -18.13 -0.64
CA VAL A 246 9.74 -17.45 -1.94
C VAL A 246 10.86 -16.44 -2.00
N ALA A 247 11.93 -16.79 -2.71
CA ALA A 247 13.00 -15.87 -3.06
C ALA A 247 12.48 -14.85 -4.09
N TRP A 248 12.59 -13.56 -3.78
CA TRP A 248 12.02 -12.49 -4.60
C TRP A 248 12.92 -11.24 -4.59
N ASP A 249 13.45 -10.92 -5.76
CA ASP A 249 14.45 -9.86 -5.94
C ASP A 249 13.87 -8.46 -6.24
N ALA A 250 12.54 -8.33 -6.17
CA ALA A 250 11.81 -7.12 -6.50
C ALA A 250 12.00 -6.57 -7.94
N ARG A 251 12.59 -7.32 -8.87
CA ARG A 251 12.73 -6.87 -10.27
C ARG A 251 11.47 -7.07 -11.08
N ARG A 252 10.79 -8.20 -10.87
CA ARG A 252 9.51 -8.54 -11.49
C ARG A 252 8.43 -8.56 -10.43
N PRO A 253 7.21 -8.08 -10.71
CA PRO A 253 6.09 -8.27 -9.81
C PRO A 253 5.90 -9.76 -9.50
N LEU A 254 5.59 -10.09 -8.26
CA LEU A 254 5.20 -11.44 -7.83
C LEU A 254 3.71 -11.43 -7.49
N LEU A 255 2.93 -12.23 -8.22
CA LEU A 255 1.49 -12.39 -8.03
C LEU A 255 1.26 -13.69 -7.26
N ILE A 256 0.60 -13.62 -6.11
CA ILE A 256 0.11 -14.81 -5.41
C ILE A 256 -1.34 -15.01 -5.82
N LEU A 257 -1.58 -16.14 -6.50
CA LEU A 257 -2.87 -16.48 -7.06
C LEU A 257 -3.53 -17.56 -6.22
N ASP A 258 -4.84 -17.49 -6.10
CA ASP A 258 -5.62 -18.59 -5.54
C ASP A 258 -5.91 -19.69 -6.59
N ARG A 259 -6.65 -20.73 -6.21
CA ARG A 259 -6.97 -21.87 -7.07
C ARG A 259 -7.78 -21.50 -8.32
N HIS A 260 -8.42 -20.32 -8.32
CA HIS A 260 -9.23 -19.80 -9.42
C HIS A 260 -8.47 -18.75 -10.26
N GLY A 261 -7.17 -18.55 -10.00
CA GLY A 261 -6.32 -17.61 -10.70
C GLY A 261 -6.50 -16.15 -10.28
N ARG A 262 -7.24 -15.86 -9.19
CA ARG A 262 -7.47 -14.50 -8.71
C ARG A 262 -6.22 -13.98 -8.02
N ILE A 263 -5.81 -12.75 -8.32
CA ILE A 263 -4.65 -12.10 -7.68
C ILE A 263 -5.05 -11.68 -6.26
N ILE A 264 -4.64 -12.46 -5.25
CA ILE A 264 -5.00 -12.19 -3.85
C ILE A 264 -3.98 -11.28 -3.18
N VAL A 265 -2.70 -11.49 -3.47
CA VAL A 265 -1.58 -10.67 -2.99
C VAL A 265 -0.69 -10.34 -4.17
N VAL A 266 -0.14 -9.13 -4.18
CA VAL A 266 0.88 -8.74 -5.16
C VAL A 266 2.04 -8.04 -4.47
N PHE A 267 3.25 -8.48 -4.81
CA PHE A 267 4.50 -7.83 -4.47
C PHE A 267 5.05 -7.14 -5.70
N ILE A 268 5.46 -5.88 -5.55
CA ILE A 268 5.90 -5.02 -6.64
C ILE A 268 7.17 -4.33 -6.17
N GLY A 269 8.20 -4.33 -7.01
CA GLY A 269 9.39 -3.53 -6.74
C GLY A 269 9.12 -2.04 -6.84
N GLY A 270 10.17 -1.31 -7.22
CA GLY A 270 10.03 0.10 -7.57
C GLY A 270 9.35 0.31 -8.93
N PRO A 271 8.83 1.51 -9.20
CA PRO A 271 8.61 1.95 -10.56
C PRO A 271 9.93 1.89 -11.36
N ASP A 272 9.82 1.84 -12.69
CA ASP A 272 10.96 1.99 -13.60
C ASP A 272 11.45 3.45 -13.55
N ASP A 273 12.21 3.74 -12.50
CA ASP A 273 12.64 5.05 -12.10
C ASP A 273 14.00 4.96 -11.39
N PRO A 274 15.08 5.44 -12.04
CA PRO A 274 16.43 5.38 -11.47
C PRO A 274 16.57 6.13 -10.13
N GLU A 275 15.67 7.07 -9.82
CA GLU A 275 15.70 7.80 -8.55
C GLU A 275 14.98 7.05 -7.42
N TRP A 276 14.26 5.96 -7.71
CA TRP A 276 13.46 5.27 -6.72
C TRP A 276 14.25 4.79 -5.48
N PRO A 277 15.47 4.26 -5.60
CA PRO A 277 16.28 3.93 -4.43
C PRO A 277 16.54 5.15 -3.53
N SER A 278 16.82 6.32 -4.12
CA SER A 278 17.01 7.57 -3.37
C SER A 278 15.73 8.05 -2.70
N VAL A 279 14.58 7.91 -3.36
CA VAL A 279 13.26 8.23 -2.78
C VAL A 279 13.00 7.39 -1.53
N ALA A 280 13.27 6.08 -1.60
CA ALA A 280 13.14 5.21 -0.45
C ALA A 280 14.11 5.64 0.66
N ALA A 281 15.40 5.83 0.34
CA ALA A 281 16.41 6.27 1.31
C ALA A 281 16.02 7.58 2.02
N GLU A 282 15.56 8.59 1.28
CA GLU A 282 15.11 9.88 1.82
C GLU A 282 13.86 9.76 2.70
N ALA A 283 12.90 8.91 2.33
CA ALA A 283 11.74 8.64 3.17
C ALA A 283 12.14 7.93 4.47
N GLY A 284 13.13 7.03 4.39
CA GLY A 284 13.73 6.38 5.53
C GLY A 284 14.41 7.33 6.49
N GLU A 285 15.20 8.24 5.94
CA GLU A 285 15.85 9.30 6.71
C GLU A 285 14.81 10.21 7.39
N ALA A 286 13.74 10.59 6.69
CA ALA A 286 12.65 11.35 7.29
C ALA A 286 11.98 10.61 8.47
N MET A 287 11.78 9.30 8.35
CA MET A 287 11.25 8.48 9.46
C MET A 287 12.23 8.34 10.62
N ARG A 288 13.53 8.19 10.35
CA ARG A 288 14.57 8.17 11.39
C ARG A 288 14.58 9.50 12.15
N LEU A 289 14.57 10.62 11.45
CA LEU A 289 14.52 11.96 12.04
C LEU A 289 13.23 12.19 12.85
N ALA A 290 12.08 11.76 12.34
CA ALA A 290 10.81 11.84 13.08
C ALA A 290 10.86 11.01 14.38
N ARG A 291 11.47 9.82 14.35
CA ARG A 291 11.68 9.01 15.56
C ARG A 291 12.57 9.71 16.57
N GLU A 292 13.72 10.21 16.15
CA GLU A 292 14.69 10.87 17.02
C GLU A 292 14.10 12.14 17.65
N GLU A 293 13.40 12.93 16.85
CA GLU A 293 12.69 14.10 17.32
C GLU A 293 11.58 13.74 18.31
N GLY A 294 10.81 12.67 18.04
CA GLY A 294 9.79 12.20 18.97
C GLY A 294 10.35 11.68 20.30
N ILE A 295 11.52 11.02 20.28
CA ILE A 295 12.23 10.65 21.51
C ILE A 295 12.71 11.90 22.25
N ARG A 296 13.36 12.84 21.55
CA ARG A 296 13.90 14.09 22.11
C ARG A 296 12.83 14.97 22.74
N THR A 297 11.64 15.00 22.14
CA THR A 297 10.49 15.81 22.61
C THR A 297 9.56 15.04 23.54
N ASN A 298 9.89 13.79 23.87
CA ASN A 298 9.05 12.90 24.67
C ASN A 298 7.64 12.68 24.08
N ALA A 299 7.50 12.77 22.75
CA ALA A 299 6.24 12.55 22.03
C ALA A 299 5.75 11.09 22.10
N PHE A 300 6.62 10.17 22.51
CA PHE A 300 6.32 8.76 22.73
C PHE A 300 6.20 8.40 24.22
N ALA A 301 6.02 9.36 25.14
CA ALA A 301 5.98 9.08 26.58
C ALA A 301 5.00 7.96 26.98
N ASP A 302 3.80 7.97 26.39
CA ASP A 302 2.74 6.98 26.66
C ASP A 302 2.91 5.68 25.84
N ASP A 303 3.93 5.63 24.99
CA ASP A 303 4.23 4.52 24.09
C ASP A 303 5.61 3.99 24.47
N ALA A 304 5.66 2.89 25.22
CA ALA A 304 6.93 2.24 25.54
C ALA A 304 7.61 1.60 24.31
N GLY A 305 7.08 1.81 23.10
CA GLY A 305 7.51 1.16 21.87
C GLY A 305 7.15 -0.31 21.85
N LEU A 306 6.25 -0.79 22.72
CA LEU A 306 5.75 -2.16 22.76
C LEU A 306 4.22 -2.15 22.63
N HIS A 307 3.73 -2.71 21.53
CA HIS A 307 2.30 -2.78 21.22
C HIS A 307 1.94 -4.13 20.58
N ARG A 308 0.65 -4.35 20.30
CA ARG A 308 0.12 -5.61 19.77
C ARG A 308 0.77 -6.15 18.50
N ARG A 309 1.47 -5.30 17.76
CA ARG A 309 2.12 -5.68 16.49
C ARG A 309 3.63 -5.78 16.61
N GLY A 310 4.27 -5.38 17.70
CA GLY A 310 5.74 -5.45 17.79
C GLY A 310 6.37 -4.44 18.74
N ARG A 311 7.69 -4.35 18.63
CA ARG A 311 8.57 -3.53 19.48
C ARG A 311 9.18 -2.37 18.68
N PHE A 312 8.38 -1.35 18.35
CA PHE A 312 8.82 -0.16 17.64
C PHE A 312 7.82 1.00 17.82
N TYR A 313 8.21 2.21 17.43
CA TYR A 313 7.30 3.36 17.41
C TYR A 313 6.52 3.43 16.10
N SER A 314 5.25 3.83 16.22
CA SER A 314 4.41 4.09 15.06
C SER A 314 3.70 5.45 15.13
N LEU A 315 3.52 6.06 13.97
CA LEU A 315 2.79 7.32 13.78
C LEU A 315 1.65 7.06 12.79
N GLN A 316 0.42 7.37 13.19
CA GLN A 316 -0.78 7.11 12.39
C GLN A 316 -1.51 8.41 12.08
N SER A 317 -2.05 8.51 10.86
CA SER A 317 -2.90 9.62 10.42
C SER A 317 -3.98 9.14 9.44
N GLY A 318 -5.06 9.90 9.34
CA GLY A 318 -6.08 9.73 8.30
C GLY A 318 -7.49 9.59 8.85
N VAL A 319 -8.37 8.97 8.06
CA VAL A 319 -9.80 8.81 8.39
C VAL A 319 -10.11 7.35 8.71
N SER A 320 -10.85 7.13 9.80
CA SER A 320 -11.25 5.80 10.27
C SER A 320 -12.68 5.78 10.79
N HIS A 321 -13.28 4.59 10.83
CA HIS A 321 -14.60 4.33 11.40
C HIS A 321 -14.67 2.97 12.08
N GLY A 322 -14.96 2.96 13.39
CA GLY A 322 -15.11 1.76 14.22
C GLY A 322 -15.16 2.09 15.71
N GLY A 323 -15.21 1.08 16.58
CA GLY A 323 -15.16 1.27 18.04
C GLY A 323 -16.35 2.03 18.63
N GLY A 324 -17.54 1.88 18.04
CA GLY A 324 -18.77 2.52 18.53
C GLY A 324 -18.93 4.01 18.22
N GLN A 325 -18.01 4.62 17.47
CA GLN A 325 -18.15 6.04 17.09
C GLN A 325 -19.40 6.26 16.18
N PRO A 326 -20.09 7.41 16.30
CA PRO A 326 -21.35 7.64 15.60
C PRO A 326 -21.20 7.97 14.11
N CYS A 327 -20.01 8.40 13.69
CA CYS A 327 -19.67 8.73 12.31
C CYS A 327 -18.16 8.56 12.06
N PRO A 328 -17.71 8.44 10.80
CA PRO A 328 -16.30 8.51 10.43
C PRO A 328 -15.63 9.80 10.94
N ARG A 329 -14.35 9.71 11.34
CA ARG A 329 -13.58 10.87 11.84
C ARG A 329 -12.13 10.80 11.40
N ASN A 330 -11.49 11.96 11.37
CA ASN A 330 -10.03 12.03 11.35
C ASN A 330 -9.49 11.40 12.66
N VAL A 331 -8.40 10.64 12.56
CA VAL A 331 -7.69 10.08 13.71
C VAL A 331 -7.27 11.22 14.61
N ASP A 332 -7.57 11.09 15.90
CA ASP A 332 -7.12 12.06 16.90
C ASP A 332 -5.62 11.85 17.16
N ILE A 333 -4.83 12.88 16.89
CA ILE A 333 -3.37 12.84 16.96
C ILE A 333 -2.96 13.66 18.18
N PRO A 334 -2.25 13.05 19.17
CA PRO A 334 -1.72 13.79 20.30
C PRO A 334 -0.87 14.99 19.84
N ALA A 335 -1.02 16.13 20.50
CA ALA A 335 -0.33 17.37 20.12
C ALA A 335 1.20 17.20 19.99
N ALA A 336 1.80 16.34 20.82
CA ALA A 336 3.24 16.05 20.74
C ALA A 336 3.65 15.26 19.48
N LYS A 337 2.75 14.45 18.90
CA LYS A 337 2.99 13.66 17.69
C LYS A 337 2.63 14.42 16.41
N GLN A 338 1.81 15.46 16.49
CA GLN A 338 1.33 16.22 15.32
C GLN A 338 2.46 16.78 14.44
N PRO A 339 3.51 17.44 14.98
CA PRO A 339 4.60 17.97 14.14
C PRO A 339 5.38 16.88 13.40
N LEU A 340 5.52 15.70 14.02
CA LEU A 340 6.21 14.55 13.42
C LEU A 340 5.40 14.02 12.21
N ILE A 341 4.09 13.89 12.38
CA ILE A 341 3.18 13.45 11.33
C ILE A 341 3.12 14.48 10.20
N ASP A 342 3.00 15.77 10.51
CA ASP A 342 2.95 16.84 9.51
C ASP A 342 4.23 16.87 8.66
N SER A 343 5.39 16.67 9.30
CA SER A 343 6.68 16.53 8.60
C SER A 343 6.68 15.36 7.61
N LEU A 344 6.21 14.19 8.02
CA LEU A 344 6.13 13.00 7.16
C LEU A 344 5.10 13.16 6.03
N LEU A 345 3.92 13.72 6.30
CA LEU A 345 2.90 13.99 5.28
C LEU A 345 3.34 15.06 4.27
N GLY A 346 4.17 16.01 4.71
CA GLY A 346 4.78 17.06 3.88
C GLY A 346 5.99 16.59 3.06
N ASN A 347 6.65 15.50 3.46
CA ASN A 347 7.85 15.00 2.80
C ASN A 347 7.56 14.51 1.37
N LYS A 348 8.35 14.99 0.39
CA LYS A 348 8.14 14.68 -1.03
C LYS A 348 8.29 13.20 -1.36
N SER A 349 9.24 12.53 -0.72
CA SER A 349 9.58 11.13 -0.99
C SER A 349 8.55 10.19 -0.36
N VAL A 350 8.05 10.52 0.83
CA VAL A 350 6.87 9.86 1.43
C VAL A 350 5.64 10.00 0.51
N ARG A 351 5.34 11.21 0.03
CA ARG A 351 4.21 11.44 -0.90
C ARG A 351 4.35 10.67 -2.20
N ARG A 352 5.57 10.51 -2.72
CA ARG A 352 5.86 9.73 -3.93
C ARG A 352 5.61 8.23 -3.69
N ILE A 353 6.03 7.70 -2.54
CA ILE A 353 5.75 6.32 -2.12
C ILE A 353 4.24 6.07 -2.02
N CYS A 354 3.50 6.90 -1.27
CA CYS A 354 2.05 6.75 -1.11
C CYS A 354 1.29 6.89 -2.45
N GLY A 355 1.78 7.76 -3.34
CA GLY A 355 1.24 7.88 -4.70
C GLY A 355 1.49 6.65 -5.57
N PHE A 356 2.69 6.08 -5.47
CA PHE A 356 3.03 4.83 -6.13
C PHE A 356 2.16 3.68 -5.63
N GLN A 357 1.98 3.55 -4.31
CA GLN A 357 1.07 2.56 -3.71
C GLN A 357 -0.35 2.67 -4.32
N SER A 358 -0.91 3.87 -4.39
CA SER A 358 -2.23 4.04 -5.00
C SER A 358 -2.28 3.71 -6.49
N SER A 359 -1.23 4.03 -7.25
CA SER A 359 -1.17 3.77 -8.69
C SER A 359 -0.97 2.28 -8.99
N ALA A 360 -0.18 1.60 -8.16
CA ALA A 360 0.01 0.16 -8.19
C ALA A 360 -1.26 -0.61 -7.81
N PHE A 361 -2.01 -0.15 -6.80
CA PHE A 361 -3.32 -0.73 -6.48
C PHE A 361 -4.25 -0.69 -7.69
N ARG A 362 -4.43 0.49 -8.29
CA ARG A 362 -5.25 0.64 -9.49
C ARG A 362 -4.82 -0.29 -10.62
N THR A 363 -3.51 -0.49 -10.76
CA THR A 363 -2.93 -1.36 -11.77
C THR A 363 -3.31 -2.82 -11.56
N TRP A 364 -3.12 -3.36 -10.35
CA TRP A 364 -3.18 -4.80 -10.11
C TRP A 364 -4.53 -5.29 -9.61
N ALA A 365 -5.42 -4.39 -9.17
CA ALA A 365 -6.82 -4.69 -8.88
C ALA A 365 -7.73 -3.51 -9.31
N PRO A 366 -7.89 -3.26 -10.62
CA PRO A 366 -8.71 -2.17 -11.16
C PRO A 366 -10.16 -2.19 -10.65
N LYS A 367 -10.79 -3.37 -10.56
CA LYS A 367 -12.17 -3.53 -10.07
C LYS A 367 -12.28 -3.12 -8.59
N LEU A 368 -11.42 -3.67 -7.74
CA LEU A 368 -11.38 -3.33 -6.32
C LEU A 368 -11.02 -1.85 -6.09
N PHE A 369 -10.10 -1.29 -6.88
CA PHE A 369 -9.76 0.13 -6.80
C PHE A 369 -10.95 1.03 -7.16
N LYS A 370 -11.72 0.70 -8.21
CA LYS A 370 -12.93 1.44 -8.61
C LYS A 370 -14.01 1.39 -7.53
N ASP A 371 -14.15 0.24 -6.87
CA ASP A 371 -15.04 0.08 -5.73
C ASP A 371 -14.61 0.99 -4.55
N TYR A 372 -13.31 1.05 -4.25
CA TYR A 372 -12.77 2.02 -3.28
C TYR A 372 -13.07 3.47 -3.64
N VAL A 373 -12.88 3.84 -4.92
CA VAL A 373 -13.19 5.20 -5.42
C VAL A 373 -14.65 5.55 -5.18
N THR A 374 -15.57 4.62 -5.45
CA THR A 374 -17.01 4.86 -5.34
C THR A 374 -17.39 5.21 -3.89
N ASP A 375 -17.09 4.32 -2.96
CA ASP A 375 -17.51 4.49 -1.57
C ASP A 375 -16.76 5.64 -0.87
N LEU A 376 -15.44 5.76 -1.10
CA LEU A 376 -14.67 6.81 -0.44
C LEU A 376 -14.98 8.20 -1.00
N ARG A 377 -15.26 8.33 -2.30
CA ARG A 377 -15.70 9.62 -2.85
C ARG A 377 -17.00 10.06 -2.20
N ASP A 378 -17.99 9.19 -2.15
CA ASP A 378 -19.29 9.50 -1.56
C ASP A 378 -19.15 9.87 -0.07
N LEU A 379 -18.23 9.22 0.65
CA LEU A 379 -17.89 9.59 2.03
C LEU A 379 -17.32 11.01 2.16
N PHE A 380 -16.29 11.35 1.38
CA PHE A 380 -15.62 12.66 1.48
C PHE A 380 -16.48 13.80 0.91
N GLU A 381 -17.42 13.50 0.01
CA GLU A 381 -18.44 14.45 -0.45
C GLU A 381 -19.52 14.68 0.61
N HIS A 382 -19.92 13.63 1.34
CA HIS A 382 -20.90 13.71 2.42
C HIS A 382 -20.38 14.49 3.63
N ASP A 383 -19.11 14.31 4.00
CA ASP A 383 -18.50 14.98 5.16
C ASP A 383 -17.22 15.74 4.76
N PRO A 384 -17.34 17.05 4.44
CA PRO A 384 -16.20 17.91 4.10
C PRO A 384 -15.21 18.16 5.24
N SER A 385 -15.51 17.75 6.48
CA SER A 385 -14.59 17.88 7.61
C SER A 385 -13.47 16.82 7.61
N LEU A 386 -13.69 15.73 6.86
CA LEU A 386 -12.72 14.65 6.69
C LEU A 386 -11.56 15.08 5.80
N ARG A 387 -10.34 14.71 6.19
CA ARG A 387 -9.11 15.13 5.50
C ARG A 387 -8.36 13.93 4.95
N LEU A 388 -8.08 13.98 3.66
CA LEU A 388 -7.15 13.05 3.02
C LEU A 388 -5.71 13.36 3.45
N ASN A 389 -4.95 12.32 3.80
CA ASN A 389 -3.52 12.44 4.05
C ASN A 389 -2.77 12.92 2.80
N PHE A 390 -3.14 12.39 1.63
CA PHE A 390 -2.45 12.65 0.37
C PHE A 390 -3.46 12.80 -0.78
N THR A 391 -3.32 13.88 -1.55
CA THR A 391 -4.18 14.11 -2.73
C THR A 391 -3.86 13.20 -3.92
N ASN A 392 -2.81 12.40 -3.83
CA ASN A 392 -2.38 11.43 -4.83
C ASN A 392 -2.53 9.97 -4.37
N SER A 393 -3.23 9.70 -3.26
CA SER A 393 -3.49 8.33 -2.81
C SER A 393 -4.98 8.09 -2.54
N ILE A 394 -5.44 6.88 -2.88
CA ILE A 394 -6.81 6.43 -2.62
C ILE A 394 -7.06 6.12 -1.14
N PHE A 395 -6.00 5.82 -0.39
CA PHE A 395 -6.14 5.31 0.96
C PHE A 395 -6.45 6.44 1.96
N PRO A 396 -7.50 6.28 2.78
CA PRO A 396 -7.89 7.29 3.75
C PRO A 396 -6.96 7.31 4.98
N SER A 397 -6.22 6.24 5.25
CA SER A 397 -5.34 6.10 6.41
C SER A 397 -3.92 5.69 6.05
N VAL A 398 -2.96 6.11 6.87
CA VAL A 398 -1.54 5.74 6.78
C VAL A 398 -0.96 5.50 8.17
N THR A 399 -0.05 4.54 8.26
CA THR A 399 0.81 4.31 9.43
C THR A 399 2.28 4.29 8.98
N PHE A 400 3.10 5.06 9.68
CA PHE A 400 4.56 5.06 9.57
C PHE A 400 5.13 4.27 10.74
N ASN A 401 5.75 3.12 10.48
CA ASN A 401 6.53 2.39 11.48
C ASN A 401 7.96 2.92 11.38
N VAL A 402 8.38 3.75 12.34
CA VAL A 402 9.55 4.65 12.19
C VAL A 402 10.89 4.02 12.62
N GLY A 403 10.94 2.70 12.73
CA GLY A 403 12.15 1.95 13.06
C GLY A 403 12.68 2.19 14.48
N PRO A 404 13.97 1.94 14.74
CA PRO A 404 14.96 1.44 13.77
C PRO A 404 14.75 -0.04 13.41
N GLN A 405 14.04 -0.81 14.23
CA GLN A 405 13.80 -2.25 13.99
C GLN A 405 12.31 -2.55 13.93
N SER A 406 11.62 -2.01 12.91
CA SER A 406 10.21 -2.31 12.69
C SER A 406 10.03 -3.72 12.15
N ALA A 407 9.96 -4.71 13.05
CA ALA A 407 9.51 -6.07 12.77
C ALA A 407 8.21 -6.35 13.52
N THR A 408 7.27 -7.01 12.83
CA THR A 408 5.92 -7.22 13.34
C THR A 408 5.65 -8.65 13.77
N PHE A 409 5.01 -8.82 14.93
CA PHE A 409 4.41 -10.09 15.33
C PHE A 409 3.33 -10.50 14.32
N GLU A 410 3.01 -11.78 14.24
CA GLU A 410 1.86 -12.24 13.45
C GLU A 410 0.58 -11.60 13.99
N HIS A 411 -0.21 -10.97 13.13
CA HIS A 411 -1.47 -10.34 13.50
C HIS A 411 -2.41 -10.19 12.31
N LEU A 412 -3.66 -9.84 12.62
CA LEU A 412 -4.60 -9.23 11.68
C LEU A 412 -4.77 -7.74 11.97
N ASP A 413 -5.11 -7.04 10.90
CA ASP A 413 -5.75 -5.73 10.98
C ASP A 413 -7.26 -5.89 10.76
N ASP A 414 -7.90 -6.61 11.67
CA ASP A 414 -9.32 -7.02 11.63
C ASP A 414 -10.30 -5.86 11.34
N LYS A 415 -9.91 -4.62 11.66
CA LYS A 415 -10.71 -3.41 11.41
C LYS A 415 -10.60 -2.85 9.99
N ASN A 416 -9.60 -3.27 9.22
CA ASN A 416 -9.49 -2.91 7.81
C ASN A 416 -10.59 -3.60 6.99
N ARG A 417 -10.79 -3.14 5.76
CA ARG A 417 -11.73 -3.77 4.84
C ARG A 417 -11.30 -5.23 4.61
N ALA A 418 -12.17 -6.17 4.97
CA ALA A 418 -11.90 -7.61 4.98
C ALA A 418 -11.23 -8.14 3.70
N LEU A 419 -11.93 -8.00 2.57
CA LEU A 419 -11.45 -8.37 1.24
C LEU A 419 -10.95 -7.14 0.46
N GLY A 420 -10.38 -6.18 1.18
CA GLY A 420 -9.70 -5.02 0.64
C GLY A 420 -8.19 -5.23 0.58
N TRP A 421 -7.47 -4.33 -0.08
CA TRP A 421 -6.00 -4.31 -0.01
C TRP A 421 -5.50 -3.23 0.92
N CYS A 422 -4.42 -3.55 1.62
CA CYS A 422 -3.55 -2.61 2.31
C CYS A 422 -2.19 -2.64 1.63
N ALA A 423 -1.60 -1.46 1.43
CA ALA A 423 -0.30 -1.31 0.79
C ALA A 423 0.78 -1.15 1.85
N ILE A 424 1.86 -1.93 1.77
CA ILE A 424 3.01 -1.85 2.68
C ILE A 424 4.23 -1.60 1.82
N THR A 425 4.94 -0.49 2.03
CA THR A 425 6.28 -0.29 1.45
C THR A 425 7.32 -0.49 2.54
N SER A 426 8.25 -1.42 2.28
CA SER A 426 9.40 -1.69 3.16
C SER A 426 10.54 -0.74 2.82
N GLY A 427 11.33 -0.34 3.82
CA GLY A 427 12.58 0.34 3.57
C GLY A 427 13.50 0.30 4.77
N GLY A 428 14.74 0.76 4.58
CA GLY A 428 15.82 0.63 5.54
C GLY A 428 17.03 -0.05 4.91
N ASP A 429 18.00 -0.39 5.75
CA ASP A 429 19.23 -1.08 5.36
C ASP A 429 19.28 -2.44 6.06
N PHE A 430 19.00 -3.50 5.29
CA PHE A 430 18.94 -4.88 5.74
C PHE A 430 19.14 -5.84 4.57
N ASP A 431 19.52 -7.09 4.85
CA ASP A 431 19.65 -8.15 3.87
C ASP A 431 18.31 -8.90 3.73
N PRO A 432 17.53 -8.66 2.65
CA PRO A 432 16.21 -9.25 2.49
C PRO A 432 16.24 -10.75 2.19
N THR A 433 17.41 -11.36 2.05
CA THR A 433 17.57 -12.82 1.92
C THR A 433 17.70 -13.53 3.27
N LYS A 434 17.93 -12.76 4.34
CA LYS A 434 18.15 -13.28 5.70
C LYS A 434 17.12 -12.78 6.70
N SER A 435 16.62 -11.56 6.53
CA SER A 435 15.81 -10.89 7.54
C SER A 435 14.59 -10.17 6.95
N ALA A 436 13.68 -9.76 7.85
CA ALA A 436 12.47 -9.00 7.51
C ALA A 436 11.57 -9.60 6.42
N HIS A 437 11.63 -10.91 6.19
CA HIS A 437 10.73 -11.62 5.29
C HIS A 437 9.28 -11.40 5.73
N LEU A 438 8.37 -11.20 4.78
CA LEU A 438 6.94 -11.09 5.06
C LEU A 438 6.33 -12.49 5.07
N HIS A 439 5.79 -12.92 6.21
CA HIS A 439 5.04 -14.17 6.28
C HIS A 439 3.55 -13.90 6.08
N LEU A 440 2.86 -14.80 5.38
CA LEU A 440 1.43 -14.77 5.07
C LEU A 440 0.85 -16.15 5.40
N ARG A 441 0.22 -16.28 6.57
CA ARG A 441 -0.11 -17.60 7.17
C ARG A 441 -1.11 -18.39 6.36
N GLU A 442 -2.24 -17.80 5.98
CA GLU A 442 -3.33 -18.48 5.26
C GLU A 442 -2.89 -18.88 3.85
N LEU A 443 -1.92 -18.17 3.26
CA LEU A 443 -1.33 -18.49 1.96
C LEU A 443 -0.13 -19.44 2.06
N ASN A 444 0.23 -19.84 3.28
CA ASN A 444 1.42 -20.63 3.58
C ASN A 444 2.71 -20.09 2.93
N ALA A 445 2.87 -18.76 2.83
CA ALA A 445 3.97 -18.14 2.11
C ALA A 445 4.91 -17.36 3.04
N LEU A 446 6.22 -17.47 2.79
CA LEU A 446 7.26 -16.66 3.40
C LEU A 446 8.08 -16.02 2.28
N VAL A 447 7.93 -14.70 2.11
CA VAL A 447 8.47 -13.99 0.94
C VAL A 447 9.61 -13.08 1.38
N GLU A 448 10.76 -13.16 0.71
CA GLU A 448 11.81 -12.14 0.81
C GLU A 448 11.20 -10.78 0.47
N PHE A 449 11.37 -9.76 1.33
CA PHE A 449 10.71 -8.47 1.13
C PHE A 449 11.70 -7.30 1.11
N PRO A 450 12.33 -7.03 -0.05
CA PRO A 450 13.36 -6.01 -0.20
C PRO A 450 12.94 -4.60 0.20
N ALA A 451 13.92 -3.78 0.62
CA ALA A 451 13.74 -2.35 0.76
C ALA A 451 13.28 -1.71 -0.57
N ALA A 452 12.50 -0.64 -0.48
CA ALA A 452 11.87 0.07 -1.58
C ALA A 452 10.82 -0.74 -2.38
N ALA A 453 10.50 -1.97 -1.96
CA ALA A 453 9.43 -2.76 -2.54
C ALA A 453 8.10 -2.52 -1.80
N THR A 454 6.99 -2.79 -2.50
CA THR A 454 5.62 -2.65 -2.00
C THR A 454 4.86 -3.97 -2.10
N ALA A 455 4.16 -4.36 -1.04
CA ALA A 455 3.23 -5.48 -1.03
C ALA A 455 1.79 -4.99 -0.84
N PHE A 456 0.84 -5.62 -1.53
CA PHE A 456 -0.60 -5.43 -1.32
C PHE A 456 -1.19 -6.70 -0.74
N ILE A 457 -1.77 -6.59 0.46
CA ILE A 457 -2.32 -7.75 1.18
C ILE A 457 -3.74 -7.47 1.71
N PRO A 458 -4.62 -8.48 1.72
CA PRO A 458 -5.84 -8.50 2.53
C PRO A 458 -5.56 -8.58 4.03
N SER A 459 -5.00 -7.50 4.61
CA SER A 459 -4.45 -7.52 5.98
C SER A 459 -5.48 -7.77 7.09
N ALA A 460 -6.77 -7.60 6.80
CA ALA A 460 -7.86 -7.90 7.71
C ALA A 460 -8.16 -9.40 7.84
N VAL A 461 -7.75 -10.22 6.86
CA VAL A 461 -8.15 -11.63 6.77
C VAL A 461 -6.98 -12.60 6.55
N ILE A 462 -5.80 -12.07 6.21
CA ILE A 462 -4.56 -12.84 6.11
C ILE A 462 -3.64 -12.41 7.25
N HIS A 463 -3.34 -13.34 8.15
CA HIS A 463 -2.37 -13.15 9.21
C HIS A 463 -1.00 -12.95 8.63
N HIS A 464 -0.37 -11.88 9.09
CA HIS A 464 0.89 -11.42 8.56
C HIS A 464 1.78 -10.84 9.65
N GLY A 465 3.07 -10.89 9.38
CA GLY A 465 4.11 -10.40 10.26
C GLY A 465 5.45 -10.48 9.54
N ASN A 466 6.52 -10.10 10.23
CA ASN A 466 7.88 -10.15 9.68
C ASN A 466 8.78 -11.04 10.53
N THR A 467 9.78 -11.65 9.89
CA THR A 467 10.89 -12.26 10.61
C THR A 467 11.76 -11.18 11.28
N PRO A 468 12.54 -11.54 12.33
CA PRO A 468 13.44 -10.60 12.98
C PRO A 468 14.45 -9.96 12.01
N LEU A 469 14.93 -8.78 12.41
CA LEU A 469 16.10 -8.11 11.84
C LEU A 469 17.36 -8.51 12.59
N ALA A 470 18.51 -8.49 11.92
CA ALA A 470 19.79 -8.58 12.61
C ALA A 470 20.04 -7.30 13.45
N PRO A 471 20.82 -7.37 14.54
CA PRO A 471 21.01 -6.24 15.46
C PRO A 471 21.51 -4.94 14.83
N HIS A 472 22.28 -5.03 13.74
CA HIS A 472 22.87 -3.88 13.03
C HIS A 472 21.99 -3.36 11.89
N GLU A 473 20.92 -4.08 11.54
CA GLU A 473 20.03 -3.73 10.44
C GLU A 473 18.99 -2.71 10.88
N THR A 474 18.52 -1.94 9.90
CA THR A 474 17.44 -0.98 10.09
C THR A 474 16.29 -1.27 9.16
N ARG A 475 15.06 -1.11 9.67
CA ARG A 475 13.84 -1.18 8.90
C ARG A 475 12.78 -0.23 9.43
N TYR A 476 12.10 0.40 8.48
CA TYR A 476 10.87 1.14 8.66
C TYR A 476 9.84 0.63 7.64
N SER A 477 8.60 1.10 7.75
CA SER A 477 7.60 0.84 6.71
C SER A 477 6.54 1.91 6.63
N ILE A 478 6.05 2.17 5.41
CA ILE A 478 4.89 3.03 5.15
C ILE A 478 3.73 2.14 4.76
N THR A 479 2.67 2.12 5.58
CA THR A 479 1.49 1.29 5.34
C THR A 479 0.26 2.16 5.10
N GLN A 480 -0.41 1.99 3.97
CA GLN A 480 -1.67 2.66 3.63
C GLN A 480 -2.84 1.67 3.60
N TYR A 481 -3.98 2.06 4.17
CA TYR A 481 -5.12 1.16 4.37
C TYR A 481 -6.43 1.92 4.50
N ALA A 482 -7.55 1.17 4.52
CA ALA A 482 -8.89 1.70 4.73
C ALA A 482 -9.66 0.83 5.72
N ALA A 483 -10.28 1.46 6.73
CA ALA A 483 -11.13 0.77 7.69
C ALA A 483 -12.41 0.25 7.01
N GLY A 484 -12.79 -1.00 7.25
CA GLY A 484 -13.98 -1.62 6.67
C GLY A 484 -15.28 -0.90 7.09
N GLY A 485 -15.26 -0.29 8.28
CA GLY A 485 -16.37 0.51 8.78
C GLY A 485 -16.70 1.73 7.92
N LEU A 486 -15.75 2.26 7.13
CA LEU A 486 -16.01 3.39 6.21
C LEU A 486 -16.97 2.97 5.10
N PHE A 487 -16.67 1.85 4.44
CA PHE A 487 -17.48 1.27 3.37
C PHE A 487 -18.87 0.87 3.89
N ARG A 488 -18.92 0.19 5.05
CA ARG A 488 -20.18 -0.14 5.72
C ARG A 488 -21.04 1.10 5.96
N TYR A 489 -20.45 2.19 6.46
CA TYR A 489 -21.19 3.42 6.75
C TYR A 489 -21.81 4.04 5.50
N VAL A 490 -21.04 4.13 4.41
CA VAL A 490 -21.52 4.65 3.11
C VAL A 490 -22.64 3.78 2.56
N GLN A 491 -22.45 2.47 2.58
CA GLN A 491 -23.40 1.49 2.05
C GLN A 491 -24.70 1.43 2.87
N TYR A 492 -24.62 1.74 4.16
CA TYR A 492 -25.78 1.95 5.04
C TYR A 492 -26.41 3.35 4.91
N LYS A 493 -26.05 4.09 3.84
CA LYS A 493 -26.50 5.46 3.55
C LYS A 493 -26.18 6.42 4.69
N PHE A 494 -24.90 6.41 5.10
CA PHE A 494 -24.34 7.29 6.12
C PHE A 494 -24.96 7.08 7.51
N ARG A 495 -25.14 5.82 7.89
CA ARG A 495 -25.65 5.41 9.21
C ARG A 495 -24.79 4.32 9.80
N THR A 496 -24.73 4.28 11.13
CA THR A 496 -24.11 3.16 11.85
C THR A 496 -24.98 1.91 11.73
N ALA A 497 -24.37 0.72 11.89
CA ALA A 497 -25.11 -0.53 11.91
C ALA A 497 -26.18 -0.54 13.02
N LYS A 498 -25.83 0.00 14.20
CA LYS A 498 -26.76 0.22 15.30
C LYS A 498 -27.95 1.10 14.91
N LYS A 499 -27.71 2.21 14.20
CA LYS A 499 -28.78 3.11 13.76
C LYS A 499 -29.72 2.44 12.74
N VAL A 500 -29.16 1.74 11.75
CA VAL A 500 -29.94 0.95 10.78
C VAL A 500 -30.80 -0.10 11.49
N LEU A 501 -30.22 -0.83 12.45
CA LEU A 501 -30.94 -1.82 13.23
C LEU A 501 -32.08 -1.19 14.06
N ASN A 502 -31.83 -0.04 14.69
CA ASN A 502 -32.84 0.66 15.49
C ASN A 502 -33.99 1.23 14.65
N GLU A 503 -33.72 1.68 13.41
CA GLU A 503 -34.72 2.31 12.54
C GLU A 503 -35.71 1.31 11.91
N GLY A 504 -35.26 0.08 11.61
CA GLY A 504 -36.09 -0.87 10.87
C GLY A 504 -35.84 -2.34 11.20
N GLY A 505 -35.20 -2.61 12.33
CA GLY A 505 -34.91 -3.96 12.81
C GLY A 505 -33.99 -4.76 11.89
N GLY A 506 -33.98 -6.07 12.08
CA GLY A 506 -33.18 -7.01 11.28
C GLY A 506 -33.53 -6.99 9.79
N ASN A 507 -34.79 -6.66 9.44
CA ASN A 507 -35.23 -6.58 8.03
C ASN A 507 -34.54 -5.45 7.28
N LEU A 508 -34.49 -4.25 7.86
CA LEU A 508 -33.80 -3.12 7.22
C LEU A 508 -32.30 -3.39 7.11
N LYS A 509 -31.67 -3.94 8.18
CA LYS A 509 -30.25 -4.33 8.14
C LYS A 509 -29.98 -5.36 7.04
N ARG A 510 -30.82 -6.40 6.92
CA ARG A 510 -30.73 -7.39 5.83
C ARG A 510 -30.91 -6.78 4.45
N SER A 511 -31.80 -5.81 4.26
CA SER A 511 -31.94 -5.13 2.96
C SER A 511 -30.68 -4.37 2.55
N PHE A 512 -29.88 -3.90 3.51
CA PHE A 512 -28.56 -3.34 3.22
C PHE A 512 -27.51 -4.43 3.05
N ASP A 513 -27.51 -5.46 3.90
CA ASP A 513 -26.50 -6.52 3.86
C ASP A 513 -26.60 -7.45 2.65
N GLY A 514 -27.79 -7.53 2.05
CA GLY A 514 -28.10 -8.45 0.97
C GLY A 514 -28.34 -9.87 1.49
N VAL A 515 -28.43 -10.82 0.57
CA VAL A 515 -28.53 -12.24 0.93
C VAL A 515 -27.20 -12.68 1.55
N PRO A 516 -27.21 -13.51 2.62
CA PRO A 516 -25.98 -14.04 3.20
C PRO A 516 -25.07 -14.67 2.14
N GLY A 517 -23.78 -14.33 2.17
CA GLY A 517 -22.80 -14.82 1.20
C GLY A 517 -22.69 -14.00 -0.10
N GLU A 518 -23.74 -13.35 -0.59
CA GLU A 518 -23.68 -12.59 -1.85
C GLU A 518 -22.66 -11.46 -1.80
N ARG A 519 -22.60 -10.71 -0.69
CA ARG A 519 -21.58 -9.66 -0.54
C ARG A 519 -20.17 -10.23 -0.48
N HIS A 520 -19.99 -11.39 0.16
CA HIS A 520 -18.70 -12.06 0.17
C HIS A 520 -18.29 -12.44 -1.25
N ALA A 521 -19.18 -13.09 -2.00
CA ALA A 521 -18.97 -13.44 -3.40
C ALA A 521 -18.69 -12.19 -4.28
N ALA A 522 -19.45 -11.11 -4.08
CA ALA A 522 -19.26 -9.84 -4.78
C ALA A 522 -17.88 -9.24 -4.49
N ALA A 523 -17.46 -9.21 -3.22
CA ALA A 523 -16.15 -8.72 -2.84
C ALA A 523 -15.01 -9.59 -3.43
N ILE A 524 -15.19 -10.91 -3.46
CA ILE A 524 -14.25 -11.83 -4.11
C ILE A 524 -14.18 -11.60 -5.63
N SER A 525 -15.30 -11.29 -6.28
CA SER A 525 -15.34 -10.99 -7.72
C SER A 525 -14.56 -9.74 -8.13
N LEU A 526 -14.22 -8.87 -7.17
CA LEU A 526 -13.40 -7.67 -7.40
C LEU A 526 -11.92 -7.98 -7.56
N PHE A 527 -11.44 -9.17 -7.17
CA PHE A 527 -10.08 -9.58 -7.50
C PHE A 527 -9.98 -9.89 -9.00
N SER A 528 -8.98 -9.31 -9.65
CA SER A 528 -8.70 -9.52 -11.07
C SER A 528 -7.85 -10.77 -11.26
N LYS A 529 -7.89 -11.34 -12.47
CA LYS A 529 -6.94 -12.37 -12.90
C LYS A 529 -5.89 -11.77 -13.83
N PRO A 530 -4.67 -12.33 -13.91
CA PRO A 530 -3.62 -11.79 -14.79
C PRO A 530 -4.06 -11.64 -16.25
N GLU A 531 -4.76 -12.64 -16.79
CA GLU A 531 -5.26 -12.68 -18.17
C GLU A 531 -6.44 -11.73 -18.42
N GLU A 532 -7.20 -11.38 -17.38
CA GLU A 532 -8.36 -10.48 -17.45
C GLU A 532 -7.97 -9.02 -17.16
N LEU A 533 -6.77 -8.76 -16.64
CA LEU A 533 -6.40 -7.46 -16.06
C LEU A 533 -6.55 -6.29 -17.03
N LEU A 534 -6.16 -6.46 -18.30
CA LEU A 534 -6.31 -5.42 -19.32
C LEU A 534 -7.79 -5.14 -19.62
N ALA A 535 -8.61 -6.18 -19.72
CA ALA A 535 -10.05 -6.04 -19.95
C ALA A 535 -10.73 -5.37 -18.74
N ASP A 536 -10.34 -5.75 -17.52
CA ASP A 536 -10.82 -5.12 -16.29
C ASP A 536 -10.47 -3.63 -16.24
N HIS A 537 -9.26 -3.23 -16.68
CA HIS A 537 -8.87 -1.82 -16.78
C HIS A 537 -9.77 -1.04 -17.74
N VAL A 538 -10.02 -1.59 -18.93
CA VAL A 538 -10.89 -0.98 -19.94
C VAL A 538 -12.32 -0.85 -19.39
N ALA A 539 -12.86 -1.89 -18.77
CA ALA A 539 -14.18 -1.89 -18.16
C ALA A 539 -14.30 -0.89 -16.98
N CYS A 540 -13.25 -0.76 -16.17
CA CYS A 540 -13.27 0.10 -15.00
C CYS A 540 -13.11 1.58 -15.35
N PHE A 541 -12.16 1.92 -16.22
CA PHE A 541 -11.67 3.29 -16.40
C PHE A 541 -11.81 3.85 -17.82
N GLY A 542 -12.20 3.02 -18.79
CA GLY A 542 -12.19 3.39 -20.19
C GLY A 542 -10.76 3.45 -20.76
N GLY A 543 -10.62 3.04 -22.02
CA GLY A 543 -9.36 3.03 -22.75
C GLY A 543 -9.52 2.30 -24.06
N LYS A 544 -8.86 2.75 -25.13
CA LYS A 544 -8.78 1.96 -26.36
C LYS A 544 -7.76 0.84 -26.14
N SER A 545 -8.20 -0.39 -26.39
CA SER A 545 -7.37 -1.59 -26.51
C SER A 545 -6.20 -1.39 -27.46
#